data_AF-A0A9X3I5C4-F1
#
_entry.id   AF-A0A9X3I5C4-F1
#
_cell.length_a   1.000
_cell.length_b   1.000
_cell.length_c   1.000
_cell.angle_alpha   90.00
_cell.angle_beta   90.00
_cell.angle_gamma   90.00
#
_symmetry.space_group_name_H-M   'P 1'
#
loop_
_entity.id
_entity.type
_entity.pdbx_description
1 polymer ?
#
loop_
_entity_poly.entity_id
_entity_poly.type
_entity_poly.pdbx_seq_one_letter_code
_entity_poly.pdbx_strand_id
1 'polypeptide(L)'
;MASNQPDQNSDGNVVPIGSKGPARGYSWEPFKANHTKSIKHGARSERMITPLAEVIGNSLLEQHSRLRDPLYREAVLEYARVLAQVELLQAYVDEHGMFREDGTTNGAADYLLRVRKHASNLADRLGLTPLANARLGKDTAAAQFDVAKLMAEIAKQENSRDDSA
;
A
#
# COMPACT_ATOMS: atom_id res chain seq x y z
N MET A 1 28.06 62.20 -16.43
CA MET A 1 27.29 61.49 -17.47
C MET A 1 28.07 60.21 -17.75
N ALA A 2 27.70 59.10 -17.10
CA ALA A 2 26.92 58.00 -17.69
C ALA A 2 27.72 57.31 -18.81
N SER A 3 27.98 56.00 -18.82
CA SER A 3 27.04 54.93 -18.45
C SER A 3 27.76 53.58 -18.32
N ASN A 4 27.33 52.85 -17.30
CA ASN A 4 27.36 51.40 -17.13
C ASN A 4 26.70 50.69 -18.32
N GLN A 5 27.30 49.63 -18.89
CA GLN A 5 26.62 48.57 -19.66
C GLN A 5 27.61 47.45 -20.10
N PRO A 6 27.14 46.21 -20.35
CA PRO A 6 27.16 45.17 -19.33
C PRO A 6 27.82 43.86 -19.78
N ASP A 7 28.09 43.02 -18.79
CA ASP A 7 28.42 41.61 -18.90
C ASP A 7 27.27 40.85 -19.59
N GLN A 8 27.45 40.48 -20.85
CA GLN A 8 26.58 39.53 -21.54
C GLN A 8 27.46 38.52 -22.27
N ASN A 9 27.50 37.30 -21.73
CA ASN A 9 27.28 36.07 -22.47
C ASN A 9 27.14 34.93 -21.46
N SER A 10 25.94 34.89 -20.87
CA SER A 10 25.35 33.71 -20.25
C SER A 10 24.90 32.74 -21.35
N ASP A 11 25.84 32.12 -22.05
CA ASP A 11 25.52 30.99 -22.91
C ASP A 11 25.73 29.71 -22.10
N GLY A 12 24.63 29.29 -21.48
CA GLY A 12 24.49 28.01 -20.78
C GLY A 12 24.63 26.83 -21.73
N ASN A 13 25.86 26.59 -22.21
CA ASN A 13 26.19 25.41 -22.98
C ASN A 13 26.38 24.24 -22.01
N VAL A 14 25.28 23.55 -21.71
CA VAL A 14 25.31 22.25 -21.04
C VAL A 14 26.03 21.29 -21.98
N VAL A 15 27.33 21.09 -21.75
CA VAL A 15 28.11 20.10 -22.51
C VAL A 15 27.53 18.72 -22.19
N PRO A 16 26.95 18.00 -23.16
CA PRO A 16 26.52 16.64 -22.91
C PRO A 16 27.78 15.80 -22.62
N ILE A 17 27.82 15.18 -21.45
CA ILE A 17 28.83 14.18 -21.09
C ILE A 17 28.51 12.91 -21.90
N GLY A 18 28.72 12.98 -23.21
CA GLY A 18 28.59 11.88 -24.16
C GLY A 18 29.93 11.16 -24.31
N SER A 19 29.91 9.83 -24.30
CA SER A 19 31.10 9.02 -24.55
C SER A 19 31.67 9.35 -25.94
N LYS A 20 32.95 9.76 -25.99
CA LYS A 20 33.64 10.26 -27.20
C LYS A 20 34.06 9.16 -28.19
N GLY A 21 33.20 8.19 -28.48
CA GLY A 21 33.50 7.12 -29.43
C GLY A 21 32.29 6.76 -30.31
N PRO A 22 32.51 6.25 -31.54
CA PRO A 22 31.42 5.79 -32.39
C PRO A 22 30.65 4.65 -31.70
N ALA A 23 29.32 4.65 -31.83
CA ALA A 23 28.49 3.56 -31.33
C ALA A 23 28.95 2.23 -31.92
N ARG A 24 29.11 1.20 -31.08
CA ARG A 24 29.74 -0.09 -31.44
C ARG A 24 28.95 -0.97 -32.44
N GLY A 25 27.94 -0.43 -33.11
CA GLY A 25 27.18 -1.13 -34.16
C GLY A 25 26.30 -2.30 -33.70
N TYR A 26 26.14 -2.52 -32.39
CA TYR A 26 25.23 -3.54 -31.88
C TYR A 26 23.77 -3.14 -32.14
N SER A 27 23.02 -4.04 -32.77
CA SER A 27 21.56 -3.99 -32.88
C SER A 27 20.99 -5.20 -32.17
N TRP A 28 20.13 -4.98 -31.18
CA TRP A 28 19.40 -6.03 -30.48
C TRP A 28 17.94 -5.98 -30.96
N GLU A 29 17.32 -7.15 -31.14
CA GLU A 29 15.88 -7.19 -31.38
C GLU A 29 15.15 -6.51 -30.20
N PRO A 30 14.17 -5.63 -30.48
CA PRO A 30 13.36 -5.03 -29.43
C PRO A 30 12.70 -6.09 -28.55
N PHE A 31 12.53 -5.77 -27.26
CA PHE A 31 11.76 -6.64 -26.38
C PHE A 31 10.33 -6.80 -26.93
N LYS A 32 9.91 -8.06 -27.10
CA LYS A 32 8.54 -8.40 -27.49
C LYS A 32 7.56 -7.91 -26.41
N ALA A 33 6.37 -7.49 -26.82
CA ALA A 33 5.30 -7.14 -25.89
C ALA A 33 5.06 -8.29 -24.89
N ASN A 34 4.76 -7.95 -23.64
CA ASN A 34 4.55 -8.90 -22.54
C ASN A 34 5.76 -9.75 -22.14
N HIS A 35 6.99 -9.42 -22.55
CA HIS A 35 8.18 -10.13 -22.07
C HIS A 35 8.33 -10.05 -20.55
N THR A 36 8.86 -11.11 -19.93
CA THR A 36 9.13 -11.20 -18.49
C THR A 36 10.61 -11.15 -18.14
N LYS A 37 11.50 -11.11 -19.13
CA LYS A 37 12.98 -11.16 -18.96
C LYS A 37 13.56 -10.10 -18.01
N SER A 38 12.88 -8.97 -17.83
CA SER A 38 13.33 -7.89 -16.93
C SER A 38 12.77 -8.00 -15.51
N ILE A 39 11.87 -8.95 -15.24
CA ILE A 39 11.32 -9.15 -13.90
C ILE A 39 12.31 -9.94 -13.06
N LYS A 40 12.70 -9.36 -11.92
CA LYS A 40 13.50 -10.06 -10.90
C LYS A 40 12.62 -10.75 -9.86
N HIS A 41 11.91 -9.96 -9.06
CA HIS A 41 11.10 -10.44 -7.94
C HIS A 41 9.59 -10.21 -8.12
N GLY A 42 9.13 -9.66 -9.24
CA GLY A 42 7.69 -9.50 -9.53
C GLY A 42 6.91 -8.45 -8.71
N ALA A 43 7.41 -8.00 -7.56
CA ALA A 43 6.68 -7.08 -6.65
C ALA A 43 6.46 -5.63 -7.15
N ARG A 44 6.81 -5.32 -8.40
CA ARG A 44 6.39 -4.08 -9.10
C ARG A 44 5.64 -4.35 -10.40
N SER A 45 5.35 -5.61 -10.66
CA SER A 45 4.77 -6.08 -11.92
C SER A 45 3.28 -6.32 -11.69
N GLU A 46 2.43 -5.45 -12.23
CA GLU A 46 0.96 -5.58 -12.12
C GLU A 46 0.47 -6.98 -12.50
N ARG A 47 0.96 -7.54 -13.61
CA ARG A 47 0.64 -8.91 -14.03
C ARG A 47 0.94 -10.02 -13.02
N MET A 48 1.83 -9.77 -12.05
CA MET A 48 2.13 -10.71 -10.96
C MET A 48 1.33 -10.36 -9.70
N ILE A 49 1.19 -9.06 -9.41
CA ILE A 49 0.50 -8.57 -8.22
C ILE A 49 -1.00 -8.80 -8.31
N THR A 50 -1.64 -8.42 -9.42
CA THR A 50 -3.10 -8.46 -9.60
C THR A 50 -3.72 -9.83 -9.31
N PRO A 51 -3.29 -10.94 -9.95
CA PRO A 51 -3.92 -12.24 -9.69
C PRO A 51 -3.75 -12.69 -8.24
N LEU A 52 -2.61 -12.41 -7.61
CA LEU A 52 -2.36 -12.77 -6.22
C LEU A 52 -3.19 -11.88 -5.26
N ALA A 53 -3.29 -10.59 -5.55
CA ALA A 53 -4.09 -9.64 -4.79
C ALA A 53 -5.59 -9.98 -4.86
N GLU A 54 -6.09 -10.45 -6.01
CA GLU A 54 -7.47 -10.91 -6.14
C GLU A 54 -7.76 -12.11 -5.22
N VAL A 55 -6.88 -13.12 -5.21
CA VAL A 55 -7.01 -14.28 -4.33
C VAL A 55 -7.00 -13.86 -2.85
N ILE A 56 -6.04 -13.02 -2.46
CA ILE A 56 -5.91 -12.53 -1.09
C ILE A 56 -7.14 -11.70 -0.69
N GLY A 57 -7.58 -10.78 -1.54
CA GLY A 57 -8.72 -9.91 -1.29
C GLY A 57 -10.02 -10.70 -1.13
N ASN A 58 -10.26 -11.69 -2.00
CA ASN A 58 -11.44 -12.55 -1.91
C ASN A 58 -11.45 -13.35 -0.59
N SER A 59 -10.32 -13.97 -0.24
CA SER A 59 -10.19 -14.70 1.04
C SER A 59 -10.43 -13.78 2.25
N LEU A 60 -9.94 -12.54 2.20
CA LEU A 60 -10.17 -11.57 3.27
C LEU A 60 -11.66 -11.21 3.43
N LEU A 61 -12.37 -10.99 2.32
CA LEU A 61 -13.80 -10.68 2.31
C LEU A 61 -14.69 -11.87 2.69
N GLU A 62 -14.22 -13.10 2.47
CA GLU A 62 -14.86 -14.32 2.96
C GLU A 62 -14.78 -14.42 4.48
N GLN A 63 -13.60 -14.17 5.05
CA GLN A 63 -13.35 -14.28 6.48
C GLN A 63 -13.93 -13.12 7.30
N HIS A 64 -14.03 -11.93 6.71
CA HIS A 64 -14.46 -10.72 7.42
C HIS A 64 -15.63 -10.04 6.70
N SER A 65 -16.85 -10.46 7.03
CA SER A 65 -18.08 -9.92 6.43
C SER A 65 -18.19 -8.39 6.52
N ARG A 66 -17.72 -7.77 7.62
CA ARG A 66 -17.72 -6.31 7.79
C ARG A 66 -16.94 -5.54 6.73
N LEU A 67 -15.93 -6.17 6.12
CA LEU A 67 -15.10 -5.55 5.09
C LEU A 67 -15.76 -5.53 3.72
N ARG A 68 -16.94 -6.16 3.56
CA ARG A 68 -17.74 -6.10 2.34
C ARG A 68 -18.48 -4.78 2.16
N ASP A 69 -18.55 -3.95 3.20
CA ASP A 69 -19.09 -2.60 3.09
C ASP A 69 -18.26 -1.82 2.04
N PRO A 70 -18.91 -1.18 1.04
CA PRO A 70 -18.23 -0.38 0.03
C PRO A 70 -17.27 0.68 0.58
N LEU A 71 -17.49 1.16 1.81
CA LEU A 71 -16.60 2.10 2.50
C LEU A 71 -15.18 1.55 2.66
N TYR A 72 -15.00 0.24 2.82
CA TYR A 72 -13.69 -0.40 2.97
C TYR A 72 -13.06 -0.84 1.65
N ARG A 73 -13.78 -0.72 0.52
CA ARG A 73 -13.37 -1.32 -0.77
C ARG A 73 -11.94 -0.98 -1.16
N GLU A 74 -11.60 0.31 -1.20
CA GLU A 74 -10.27 0.75 -1.64
C GLU A 74 -9.17 0.34 -0.66
N ALA A 75 -9.44 0.38 0.65
CA ALA A 75 -8.49 -0.04 1.67
C ALA A 75 -8.22 -1.55 1.61
N VAL A 76 -9.25 -2.36 1.34
CA VAL A 76 -9.12 -3.82 1.13
C VAL A 76 -8.29 -4.11 -0.12
N LEU A 77 -8.59 -3.43 -1.25
CA LEU A 77 -7.84 -3.60 -2.49
C LEU A 77 -6.36 -3.21 -2.32
N GLU A 78 -6.08 -2.08 -1.66
CA GLU A 78 -4.71 -1.67 -1.37
C GLU A 78 -4.00 -2.71 -0.49
N TYR A 79 -4.64 -3.15 0.60
CA TYR A 79 -4.06 -4.12 1.51
C TYR A 79 -3.73 -5.44 0.81
N ALA A 80 -4.64 -5.97 0.00
CA ALA A 80 -4.42 -7.21 -0.75
C ALA A 80 -3.25 -7.08 -1.75
N ARG A 81 -3.13 -5.93 -2.42
CA ARG A 81 -2.01 -5.65 -3.33
C ARG A 81 -0.68 -5.54 -2.61
N VAL A 82 -0.66 -4.94 -1.42
CA VAL A 82 0.54 -4.84 -0.58
C VAL A 82 0.95 -6.21 -0.06
N LEU A 83 0.00 -7.05 0.39
CA LEU A 83 0.29 -8.43 0.78
C LEU A 83 0.86 -9.25 -0.39
N ALA A 84 0.29 -9.13 -1.59
CA ALA A 84 0.84 -9.78 -2.77
C ALA A 84 2.30 -9.37 -3.05
N GLN A 85 2.66 -8.11 -2.82
CA GLN A 85 4.06 -7.67 -2.89
C GLN A 85 4.93 -8.31 -1.80
N VAL A 86 4.42 -8.46 -0.57
CA VAL A 86 5.13 -9.15 0.52
C VAL A 86 5.43 -10.59 0.13
N GLU A 87 4.44 -11.34 -0.36
CA GLU A 87 4.61 -12.74 -0.79
C GLU A 87 5.69 -12.88 -1.87
N LEU A 88 5.62 -12.04 -2.91
CA LEU A 88 6.59 -12.06 -4.00
C LEU A 88 8.02 -11.70 -3.55
N LEU A 89 8.15 -10.71 -2.66
CA LEU A 89 9.45 -10.32 -2.11
C LEU A 89 10.00 -11.37 -1.14
N GLN A 90 9.13 -11.96 -0.33
CA GLN A 90 9.50 -13.00 0.63
C GLN A 90 10.04 -14.23 -0.11
N ALA A 91 9.31 -14.73 -1.11
CA ALA A 91 9.75 -15.84 -1.94
C ALA A 91 11.13 -15.57 -2.58
N TYR A 92 11.35 -14.36 -3.09
CA TYR A 92 12.65 -13.98 -3.66
C TYR A 92 13.77 -13.95 -2.61
N VAL A 93 13.52 -13.42 -1.42
CA VAL A 93 14.51 -13.37 -0.32
C VAL A 93 14.81 -14.76 0.22
N ASP A 94 13.81 -15.64 0.28
CA ASP A 94 13.99 -17.04 0.69
C ASP A 94 14.87 -17.81 -0.31
N GLU A 95 14.72 -17.54 -1.60
CA GLU A 95 15.52 -18.18 -2.66
C GLU A 95 16.95 -17.60 -2.75
N HIS A 96 17.11 -16.28 -2.64
CA HIS A 96 18.38 -15.61 -2.95
C HIS A 96 19.16 -15.17 -1.70
N GLY A 97 18.59 -15.34 -0.51
CA GLY A 97 19.14 -14.86 0.74
C GLY A 97 18.92 -13.37 0.99
N MET A 98 18.97 -13.02 2.28
CA MET A 98 18.80 -11.66 2.78
C MET A 98 20.06 -10.81 2.68
N PHE A 99 21.23 -11.44 2.79
CA PHE A 99 22.52 -10.76 2.81
C PHE A 99 23.33 -11.12 1.57
N ARG A 100 24.11 -10.16 1.08
CA ARG A 100 25.13 -10.38 0.05
C ARG A 100 26.43 -10.88 0.70
N GLU A 101 27.38 -11.29 -0.14
CA GLU A 101 28.71 -11.75 0.28
C GLU A 101 29.49 -10.70 1.08
N ASP A 102 29.24 -9.41 0.84
CA ASP A 102 29.86 -8.29 1.55
C ASP A 102 29.19 -7.97 2.91
N GLY A 103 28.19 -8.76 3.32
CA GLY A 103 27.43 -8.56 4.55
C GLY A 103 26.35 -7.48 4.46
N THR A 104 26.18 -6.81 3.32
CA THR A 104 25.10 -5.83 3.13
C THR A 104 23.77 -6.50 2.85
N THR A 105 22.66 -5.81 3.14
CA THR A 105 21.32 -6.29 2.82
C THR A 105 21.06 -6.26 1.32
N ASN A 106 20.38 -7.30 0.84
CA ASN A 106 19.82 -7.34 -0.49
C ASN A 106 18.74 -6.24 -0.61
N GLY A 107 18.75 -5.47 -1.70
CA GLY A 107 17.75 -4.43 -1.92
C GLY A 107 16.30 -4.95 -1.95
N ALA A 108 16.10 -6.23 -2.28
CA ALA A 108 14.79 -6.89 -2.14
C ALA A 108 14.38 -7.07 -0.67
N ALA A 109 15.32 -7.37 0.23
CA ALA A 109 15.07 -7.48 1.67
C ALA A 109 14.74 -6.12 2.30
N ASP A 110 15.46 -5.06 1.92
CA ASP A 110 15.15 -3.70 2.37
C ASP A 110 13.77 -3.25 1.88
N TYR A 111 13.41 -3.64 0.65
CA TYR A 111 12.09 -3.35 0.13
C TYR A 111 11.00 -4.15 0.85
N LEU A 112 11.23 -5.43 1.09
CA LEU A 112 10.33 -6.31 1.85
C LEU A 112 10.00 -5.72 3.23
N LEU A 113 11.01 -5.23 3.96
CA LEU A 113 10.80 -4.60 5.26
C LEU A 113 9.85 -3.40 5.18
N ARG A 114 10.02 -2.55 4.17
CA ARG A 114 9.15 -1.37 3.96
C ARG A 114 7.72 -1.76 3.60
N VAL A 115 7.55 -2.74 2.70
CA VAL A 115 6.22 -3.22 2.29
C VAL A 115 5.51 -3.91 3.45
N ARG A 116 6.21 -4.71 4.26
CA ARG A 116 5.67 -5.32 5.48
C ARG A 116 5.18 -4.29 6.49
N LYS A 117 5.94 -3.21 6.70
CA LYS A 117 5.50 -2.10 7.56
C LYS A 117 4.22 -1.46 7.03
N HIS A 118 4.12 -1.25 5.71
CA HIS A 118 2.89 -0.73 5.10
C HIS A 118 1.71 -1.69 5.29
N ALA A 119 1.93 -2.99 5.08
CA ALA A 119 0.93 -4.03 5.31
C ALA A 119 0.41 -4.01 6.76
N SER A 120 1.32 -3.92 7.75
CA SER A 120 0.93 -3.84 9.17
C SER A 120 0.06 -2.62 9.46
N ASN A 121 0.41 -1.45 8.91
CA ASN A 121 -0.37 -0.23 9.12
C ASN A 121 -1.77 -0.33 8.49
N LEU A 122 -1.88 -0.93 7.30
CA LEU A 122 -3.17 -1.17 6.65
C LEU A 122 -4.01 -2.17 7.43
N ALA A 123 -3.39 -3.24 7.94
CA ALA A 123 -4.05 -4.22 8.80
C ALA A 123 -4.61 -3.57 10.08
N ASP A 124 -3.82 -2.69 10.72
CA ASP A 124 -4.28 -1.91 11.88
C ASP A 124 -5.48 -1.01 11.55
N ARG A 125 -5.41 -0.28 10.43
CA ARG A 125 -6.49 0.62 9.98
C ARG A 125 -7.77 -0.14 9.63
N LEU A 126 -7.64 -1.32 9.03
CA LEU A 126 -8.76 -2.20 8.73
C LEU A 126 -9.29 -2.90 9.99
N GLY A 127 -8.65 -2.79 11.15
CA GLY A 127 -9.08 -3.47 12.37
C GLY A 127 -8.79 -4.97 12.39
N LEU A 128 -7.79 -5.41 11.62
CA LEU A 128 -7.42 -6.82 11.50
C LEU A 128 -6.48 -7.29 12.62
N THR A 129 -5.79 -6.37 13.28
CA THR A 129 -4.94 -6.72 14.44
C THR A 129 -5.79 -6.89 15.70
N PRO A 130 -5.40 -7.79 16.63
CA PRO A 130 -6.19 -8.04 17.84
C PRO A 130 -6.48 -6.76 18.65
N LEU A 131 -5.49 -5.87 18.72
CA LEU A 131 -5.63 -4.59 19.43
C LEU A 131 -6.61 -3.64 18.71
N ALA A 132 -6.51 -3.52 17.39
CA ALA A 132 -7.43 -2.68 16.63
C ALA A 132 -8.86 -3.24 16.66
N ASN A 133 -9.01 -4.57 16.59
CA ASN A 133 -10.30 -5.23 16.73
C ASN A 133 -10.92 -5.03 18.12
N ALA A 134 -10.13 -5.13 19.18
CA ALA A 134 -10.58 -4.87 20.55
C ALA A 134 -11.05 -3.41 20.73
N ARG A 135 -10.36 -2.44 20.10
CA ARG A 135 -10.78 -1.02 20.09
C ARG A 135 -12.13 -0.85 19.40
N LEU A 136 -12.31 -1.41 18.20
CA LEU A 136 -13.59 -1.37 17.48
C LEU A 136 -14.73 -2.00 18.29
N GLY A 137 -14.47 -3.13 18.95
CA GLY A 137 -15.45 -3.80 19.80
C GLY A 137 -15.86 -2.95 20.99
N LYS A 138 -14.90 -2.29 21.66
CA LYS A 138 -15.18 -1.37 22.77
C LYS A 138 -16.04 -0.19 22.31
N ASP A 139 -15.70 0.45 21.21
CA ASP A 139 -16.42 1.62 20.71
C ASP A 139 -17.86 1.25 20.28
N THR A 140 -18.01 0.07 19.66
CA THR A 140 -19.33 -0.46 19.29
C THR A 140 -20.19 -0.75 20.51
N ALA A 141 -19.63 -1.40 21.54
CA ALA A 141 -20.36 -1.71 22.77
C ALA A 141 -20.77 -0.44 23.54
N ALA A 142 -19.90 0.57 23.58
CA ALA A 142 -20.22 1.87 24.19
C ALA A 142 -21.39 2.55 23.47
N ALA A 143 -21.37 2.60 22.13
CA ALA A 143 -22.45 3.19 21.34
C ALA A 143 -23.78 2.45 21.54
N GLN A 144 -23.76 1.11 21.61
CA GLN A 144 -24.96 0.31 21.88
C GLN A 144 -25.55 0.59 23.26
N PHE A 145 -24.70 0.74 24.28
CA PHE A 145 -25.13 1.08 25.63
C PHE A 145 -25.80 2.46 25.69
N ASP A 146 -25.24 3.46 25.01
CA ASP A 146 -25.80 4.81 24.97
C ASP A 146 -27.18 4.85 24.27
N VAL A 147 -27.31 4.14 23.15
CA VAL A 147 -28.60 4.01 22.43
C VAL A 147 -29.64 3.32 23.32
N ALA A 148 -29.27 2.23 24.00
CA ALA A 148 -30.18 1.53 24.90
C ALA A 148 -30.65 2.43 26.06
N LYS A 149 -29.75 3.25 26.62
CA LYS A 149 -30.08 4.21 27.68
C LYS A 149 -31.05 5.28 27.19
N LEU A 150 -30.86 5.82 25.99
CA LEU A 150 -31.76 6.80 25.39
C LEU A 150 -33.16 6.20 25.16
N MET A 151 -33.24 4.99 24.60
CA MET A 151 -34.52 4.30 24.38
C MET A 151 -35.25 4.01 25.69
N ALA A 152 -34.52 3.62 26.74
CA ALA A 152 -35.10 3.39 28.06
C ALA A 152 -35.66 4.68 28.69
N GLU A 153 -35.01 5.82 28.46
CA GLU A 153 -35.50 7.12 28.92
C GLU A 153 -36.76 7.57 28.16
N ILE A 154 -36.78 7.38 26.83
CA ILE A 154 -37.96 7.67 25.99
C ILE A 154 -39.16 6.83 26.46
N ALA A 155 -38.98 5.53 26.67
CA ALA A 155 -40.05 4.65 27.13
C ALA A 155 -40.62 5.06 28.51
N LYS A 156 -39.76 5.55 29.43
CA LYS A 156 -40.21 6.08 30.72
C LYS A 156 -41.01 7.38 30.58
N GLN A 157 -40.64 8.23 29.62
CA GLN A 157 -41.36 9.48 29.36
C GLN A 157 -42.72 9.24 28.72
N GLU A 158 -42.84 8.22 27.86
CA GLU A 158 -44.12 7.83 27.26
C GLU A 158 -45.08 7.26 28.30
N ASN A 159 -44.63 6.30 29.13
CA ASN A 159 -45.47 5.75 30.20
C ASN A 159 -45.95 6.80 31.20
N SER A 160 -45.10 7.78 31.56
CA SER A 160 -45.50 8.84 32.49
C SER A 160 -46.47 9.86 31.89
N ARG A 161 -46.52 9.99 30.56
CA ARG A 161 -47.51 10.84 29.87
C ARG A 161 -48.87 10.17 29.78
N ASP A 162 -48.92 8.85 29.52
CA ASP A 162 -50.18 8.10 29.42
C ASP A 162 -50.89 7.96 30.78
N ASP A 163 -50.15 7.90 31.90
CA ASP A 163 -50.73 7.88 33.26
C ASP A 163 -51.33 9.24 33.71
N SER A 164 -51.09 10.31 32.95
CA SER A 164 -51.53 11.68 33.28
C SER A 164 -52.72 12.19 32.45
N ALA A 165 -53.25 11.36 31.55
CA ALA A 165 -54.38 11.66 30.65
C ALA A 165 -55.66 10.91 31.07
#